data_AF-A0A836ZSB2-F1
#
_entry.id   AF-A0A836ZSB2-F1
#
_cell.length_a   1.000
_cell.length_b   1.000
_cell.length_c   1.000
_cell.angle_alpha   90.00
_cell.angle_beta   90.00
_cell.angle_gamma   90.00
#
_symmetry.space_group_name_H-M   'P 1'
#
loop_
_entity.id
_entity.type
_entity.pdbx_description
1 polymer ?
#
loop_
_entity_poly.entity_id
_entity_poly.type
_entity_poly.pdbx_seq_one_letter_code
_entity_poly.pdbx_strand_id
1 'polypeptide(L)'
;VALIRPSLMLKIGRDGKVEDLIAEQVNLTSLVPESKRARVRQVLADAASAKAREWKFLPPTEGSDVNAPYWVMRVPVSFDLGTSARDLIAAKQVQKWRSYLPGPRQSAPWNEQRGAGTSNDSPDALPGSGLFSARGEGVRLVTPLQGS
;
A
#
# COMPACT_ATOMS: atom_id res chain seq x y z
N VAL A 1 -6.75 3.51 19.49
CA VAL A 1 -6.59 2.57 18.35
C VAL A 1 -5.82 3.24 17.26
N ALA A 2 -4.75 2.61 16.79
CA ALA A 2 -3.95 3.09 15.68
C ALA A 2 -4.52 2.50 14.38
N LEU A 3 -4.69 3.33 13.35
CA LEU A 3 -4.95 2.87 12.00
C LEU A 3 -3.61 2.87 11.25
N ILE A 4 -3.01 1.71 11.06
CA ILE A 4 -1.73 1.65 10.35
C ILE A 4 -2.01 1.21 8.92
N ARG A 5 -1.48 1.97 7.96
CA ARG A 5 -1.72 1.76 6.54
C ARG A 5 -0.43 1.34 5.84
N PRO A 6 -0.12 0.03 5.76
CA PRO A 6 0.81 -0.47 4.78
C PRO A 6 0.23 -0.34 3.38
N SER A 7 1.00 0.20 2.45
CA SER A 7 0.78 -0.01 1.02
C SER A 7 1.62 -1.20 0.58
N LEU A 8 0.99 -2.24 0.07
CA LEU A 8 1.69 -3.36 -0.55
C LEU A 8 1.73 -3.16 -2.06
N MET A 9 2.84 -3.53 -2.68
CA MET A 9 2.93 -3.66 -4.13
C MET A 9 3.18 -5.12 -4.47
N LEU A 10 2.29 -5.70 -5.26
CA LEU A 10 2.25 -7.11 -5.60
C LEU A 10 2.62 -7.29 -7.07
N LYS A 11 3.45 -8.29 -7.36
CA LYS A 11 3.63 -8.86 -8.69
C LYS A 11 2.75 -10.10 -8.79
N ILE A 12 1.72 -10.03 -9.62
CA ILE A 12 0.72 -11.08 -9.80
C ILE A 12 0.99 -11.78 -11.12
N GLY A 13 1.26 -13.09 -11.07
CA GLY A 13 1.51 -13.91 -12.24
C GLY A 13 0.24 -14.20 -13.04
N ARG A 14 0.42 -14.75 -14.25
CA ARG A 14 -0.71 -15.11 -15.15
C ARG A 14 -1.70 -16.10 -14.57
N ASP A 15 -1.28 -16.90 -13.58
CA ASP A 15 -2.13 -17.85 -12.87
C ASP A 15 -2.92 -17.21 -11.71
N GLY A 16 -2.79 -15.89 -11.54
CA GLY A 16 -3.44 -15.10 -10.50
C GLY A 16 -2.75 -15.20 -9.13
N LYS A 17 -1.63 -15.90 -9.00
CA LYS A 17 -0.90 -15.97 -7.72
C LYS A 17 0.05 -14.78 -7.57
N VAL A 18 0.34 -14.43 -6.32
CA VAL A 18 1.38 -13.47 -6.00
C VAL A 18 2.75 -14.14 -6.18
N GLU A 19 3.49 -13.71 -7.20
CA GLU A 19 4.86 -14.18 -7.48
C GLU A 19 5.88 -13.49 -6.58
N ASP A 20 5.69 -12.19 -6.36
CA ASP A 20 6.56 -11.39 -5.50
C ASP A 20 5.79 -10.20 -4.91
N LEU A 21 6.31 -9.60 -3.85
CA LEU A 21 5.74 -8.41 -3.23
C LEU A 21 6.77 -7.59 -2.44
N ILE A 22 6.45 -6.32 -2.25
CA ILE A 22 7.08 -5.48 -1.24
C ILE A 22 6.04 -4.73 -0.41
N ALA A 23 6.41 -4.36 0.81
CA ALA A 23 5.75 -3.26 1.51
C ALA A 23 6.31 -1.94 0.95
N GLU A 24 5.55 -1.26 0.10
CA GLU A 24 5.94 0.01 -0.54
C GLU A 24 6.12 1.12 0.49
N GLN A 25 5.21 1.24 1.47
CA GLN A 25 5.32 2.22 2.55
C GLN A 25 4.46 1.78 3.74
N VAL A 26 4.89 2.07 4.97
CA VAL A 26 4.11 1.81 6.19
C VAL A 26 3.96 3.10 7.01
N ASN A 27 2.74 3.64 7.01
CA ASN A 27 2.41 4.91 7.64
C ASN A 27 1.77 4.68 9.01
N LEU A 28 2.28 5.37 10.03
CA LEU A 28 1.80 5.23 11.41
C LEU A 28 0.85 6.39 11.74
N THR A 29 -0.32 6.08 12.30
CA THR A 29 -1.29 7.11 12.74
C THR A 29 -1.42 7.25 14.26
N SER A 30 -0.40 6.76 14.98
CA SER A 30 -0.31 6.86 16.43
C SER A 30 1.07 7.35 16.85
N LEU A 31 1.13 7.95 18.03
CA LEU A 31 2.38 8.36 18.65
C LEU A 31 3.17 7.11 19.05
N VAL A 32 4.12 6.73 18.20
CA VAL A 32 5.08 5.65 18.47
C VAL A 32 6.44 6.30 18.75
N PRO A 33 7.10 5.95 19.87
CA PRO A 33 8.44 6.44 20.18
C PRO A 33 9.39 6.21 19.01
N GLU A 34 10.23 7.19 18.71
CA GLU A 34 11.10 7.17 17.54
C GLU A 34 11.94 5.89 17.43
N SER A 35 12.53 5.46 18.55
CA SER A 35 13.33 4.24 18.66
C SER A 35 12.58 2.96 18.30
N LYS A 36 11.24 2.96 18.37
CA LYS A 36 10.39 1.79 18.07
C LYS A 36 9.76 1.84 16.69
N ARG A 37 9.77 3.00 16.00
CA ARG A 37 9.06 3.20 14.71
C ARG A 37 9.50 2.19 13.65
N ALA A 38 10.80 1.98 13.49
CA ALA A 38 11.34 1.03 12.51
C ALA A 38 10.86 -0.40 12.78
N ARG A 39 10.95 -0.86 14.04
CA ARG A 39 10.51 -2.20 14.44
C ARG A 39 9.00 -2.39 14.23
N VAL A 40 8.18 -1.41 14.61
CA VAL A 40 6.73 -1.48 14.43
C VAL A 40 6.37 -1.55 12.94
N ARG A 41 7.01 -0.74 12.09
CA ARG A 41 6.81 -0.80 10.64
C ARG A 41 7.17 -2.17 10.07
N GLN A 42 8.30 -2.74 10.50
CA GLN A 42 8.74 -4.05 10.04
C GLN A 42 7.72 -5.13 10.38
N VAL A 43 7.26 -5.20 11.64
CA VAL A 43 6.28 -6.23 12.06
C VAL A 43 4.98 -6.15 11.25
N LEU A 44 4.50 -4.95 10.96
CA LEU A 44 3.27 -4.74 10.20
C LEU A 44 3.47 -5.03 8.70
N ALA A 45 4.62 -4.66 8.15
CA ALA A 45 5.01 -5.03 6.79
C ALA A 45 5.07 -6.56 6.65
N ASP A 46 5.70 -7.25 7.59
CA ASP A 46 5.85 -8.70 7.58
C ASP A 46 4.49 -9.41 7.70
N ALA A 47 3.63 -8.97 8.64
CA ALA A 47 2.30 -9.53 8.82
C ALA A 47 1.41 -9.35 7.58
N ALA A 48 1.40 -8.14 7.00
CA ALA A 48 0.64 -7.86 5.79
C ALA A 48 1.17 -8.68 4.60
N SER A 49 2.50 -8.72 4.45
CA SER A 49 3.19 -9.48 3.40
C SER A 49 2.89 -10.97 3.48
N ALA A 50 2.98 -11.56 4.68
CA ALA A 50 2.70 -12.97 4.90
C ALA A 50 1.29 -13.32 4.42
N LYS A 51 0.28 -12.51 4.77
CA LYS A 51 -1.09 -12.78 4.33
C LYS A 51 -1.28 -12.56 2.84
N ALA A 52 -0.64 -11.54 2.27
CA ALA A 52 -0.75 -11.22 0.85
C ALA A 52 -0.17 -12.32 -0.05
N ARG A 53 0.86 -13.06 0.40
CA ARG A 53 1.42 -14.20 -0.35
C ARG A 53 0.41 -15.32 -0.58
N GLU A 54 -0.60 -15.43 0.26
CA GLU A 54 -1.66 -16.45 0.14
C GLU A 54 -2.81 -16.02 -0.78
N TRP A 55 -2.84 -14.75 -1.22
CA TRP A 55 -3.91 -14.25 -2.06
C TRP A 55 -3.86 -14.83 -3.46
N LYS A 56 -5.05 -15.03 -4.02
CA LYS A 56 -5.26 -15.41 -5.41
C LYS A 56 -6.20 -14.41 -6.06
N PHE A 57 -5.82 -13.95 -7.23
CA PHE A 57 -6.54 -12.97 -8.04
C PHE A 57 -7.13 -13.63 -9.28
N LEU A 58 -8.11 -12.96 -9.88
CA LEU A 58 -8.65 -13.32 -11.18
C LEU A 58 -7.92 -12.48 -12.24
N PRO A 59 -7.12 -13.12 -13.12
CA PRO A 59 -6.50 -12.43 -14.23
C PRO A 59 -7.53 -11.82 -15.20
N PRO A 60 -7.20 -10.71 -15.88
CA PRO A 60 -8.03 -10.20 -16.96
C PRO A 60 -8.15 -11.21 -18.10
N THR A 61 -9.37 -11.39 -18.61
CA THR A 61 -9.67 -12.25 -19.76
C THR A 61 -9.79 -11.47 -21.06
N GLU A 62 -9.89 -10.14 -20.99
CA GLU A 62 -10.04 -9.22 -22.11
C GLU A 62 -9.16 -7.96 -21.93
N GLY A 63 -8.96 -7.21 -23.02
CA GLY A 63 -8.16 -5.99 -23.03
C GLY A 63 -6.69 -6.19 -23.35
N SER A 64 -5.91 -5.11 -23.31
CA SER A 64 -4.50 -5.09 -23.70
C SER A 64 -3.59 -5.92 -22.78
N ASP A 65 -4.06 -6.20 -21.56
CA ASP A 65 -3.25 -6.79 -20.49
C ASP A 65 -3.40 -8.31 -20.35
N VAL A 66 -4.23 -8.97 -21.16
CA VAL A 66 -4.46 -10.44 -21.13
C VAL A 66 -3.17 -11.24 -21.35
N ASN A 67 -2.29 -10.71 -22.21
CA ASN A 67 -1.04 -11.34 -22.57
C ASN A 67 0.15 -10.86 -21.73
N ALA A 68 -0.08 -10.01 -20.73
CA ALA A 68 0.98 -9.58 -19.85
C ALA A 68 1.54 -10.79 -19.06
N PRO A 69 2.88 -10.89 -18.90
CA PRO A 69 3.48 -11.98 -18.11
C PRO A 69 3.16 -11.86 -16.62
N TYR A 70 2.88 -10.64 -16.15
CA TYR A 70 2.43 -10.34 -14.79
C TYR A 70 1.76 -8.96 -14.74
N TRP A 71 1.02 -8.72 -13.66
CA TRP A 71 0.47 -7.41 -13.31
C TRP A 71 1.12 -6.90 -12.03
N VAL A 72 1.38 -5.59 -11.98
CA VAL A 72 1.88 -4.93 -10.77
C VAL A 72 0.75 -4.13 -10.18
N MET A 73 0.32 -4.51 -8.97
CA MET A 73 -0.84 -3.93 -8.31
C MET A 73 -0.47 -3.39 -6.94
N ARG A 74 -1.12 -2.30 -6.53
CA ARG A 74 -1.08 -1.74 -5.18
C ARG A 74 -2.31 -2.17 -4.39
N VAL A 75 -2.07 -2.60 -3.16
CA VAL A 75 -3.12 -2.98 -2.21
C VAL A 75 -2.89 -2.26 -0.89
N PRO A 76 -3.77 -1.30 -0.55
CA PRO A 76 -3.82 -0.69 0.77
C PRO A 76 -4.29 -1.72 1.79
N VAL A 77 -3.52 -1.86 2.87
CA VAL A 77 -3.87 -2.70 4.03
C VAL A 77 -4.11 -1.77 5.21
N SER A 78 -5.09 -2.10 6.06
CA SER A 78 -5.35 -1.37 7.30
C SER A 78 -5.28 -2.30 8.49
N PHE A 79 -4.54 -1.90 9.52
CA PHE A 79 -4.53 -2.57 10.82
C PHE A 79 -5.29 -1.74 11.84
N ASP A 80 -6.21 -2.39 12.54
CA ASP A 80 -6.89 -1.87 13.72
C ASP A 80 -6.19 -2.40 14.97
N LEU A 81 -5.37 -1.58 15.64
CA LEU A 81 -4.65 -1.98 16.85
C LEU A 81 -5.35 -1.49 18.12
N GLY A 82 -5.72 -2.42 19.00
CA GLY A 82 -6.34 -2.13 20.29
C GLY A 82 -6.01 -3.21 21.33
N THR A 83 -6.11 -2.85 22.61
CA THR A 83 -5.89 -3.75 23.75
C THR A 83 -7.09 -4.67 24.03
N SER A 84 -8.27 -4.31 23.52
CA SER A 84 -9.49 -5.11 23.59
C SER A 84 -10.41 -4.81 22.41
N ALA A 85 -11.36 -5.70 22.13
CA ALA A 85 -12.40 -5.47 21.13
C ALA A 85 -13.25 -4.22 21.44
N ARG A 86 -13.48 -3.90 22.73
CA ARG A 86 -14.18 -2.69 23.16
C ARG A 86 -13.41 -1.42 22.75
N ASP A 87 -12.09 -1.42 22.90
CA ASP A 87 -11.24 -0.29 22.49
C ASP A 87 -11.29 -0.08 20.98
N LEU A 88 -11.34 -1.16 20.20
CA LEU A 88 -11.51 -1.15 18.75
C LEU A 88 -12.84 -0.51 18.33
N ILE A 89 -13.94 -0.91 18.96
CA ILE A 89 -15.28 -0.37 18.67
C ILE A 89 -15.35 1.12 19.02
N ALA A 90 -14.92 1.49 20.23
CA ALA A 90 -14.94 2.88 20.69
C ALA A 90 -14.12 3.78 19.76
N ALA A 91 -12.97 3.32 19.27
CA ALA A 91 -12.13 4.15 18.40
C ALA A 91 -12.60 4.24 16.94
N LYS A 92 -13.47 3.33 16.48
CA LYS A 92 -14.16 3.45 15.18
C LYS A 92 -15.29 4.48 15.25
N GLN A 93 -15.94 4.63 16.40
CA GLN A 93 -17.02 5.60 16.61
C GLN A 93 -16.51 7.03 16.81
N VAL A 94 -15.23 7.19 17.17
CA VAL A 94 -14.64 8.50 17.46
C VAL A 94 -13.97 9.08 16.22
N GLN A 95 -14.61 10.09 15.62
CA GLN A 95 -14.03 10.94 14.56
C GLN A 95 -13.05 11.93 15.18
N LYS A 96 -11.79 11.51 15.34
CA LYS A 96 -10.71 12.38 15.83
C LYS A 96 -9.62 12.49 14.78
N TRP A 97 -9.04 13.69 14.69
CA TRP A 97 -7.75 13.92 14.05
C TRP A 97 -6.72 12.92 14.59
N ARG A 98 -5.91 12.38 13.69
CA ARG A 98 -4.85 11.42 14.01
C ARG A 98 -3.52 12.00 13.56
N SER A 99 -2.47 11.73 14.32
CA SER A 99 -1.11 12.01 13.86
C SER A 99 -0.87 11.26 12.54
N TYR A 100 -0.04 11.81 11.68
CA TYR A 100 0.38 11.15 10.45
C TYR A 100 1.90 11.14 10.41
N LEU A 101 2.49 9.95 10.50
CA LEU A 101 3.94 9.73 10.52
C LEU A 101 4.31 8.84 9.31
N PRO A 102 4.65 9.44 8.16
CA PRO A 102 4.97 8.68 6.95
C PRO A 102 6.18 7.78 7.17
N GLY A 103 6.12 6.57 6.63
CA GLY A 103 7.26 5.66 6.53
C GLY A 103 8.16 5.98 5.33
N PRO A 104 9.41 5.50 5.31
CA PRO A 104 10.22 5.55 4.10
C PRO A 104 9.56 4.74 2.98
N ARG A 105 9.65 5.23 1.74
CA ARG A 105 9.13 4.54 0.56
C ARG A 105 10.16 3.57 0.01
N GLN A 106 9.77 2.32 -0.15
CA GLN A 106 10.56 1.26 -0.77
C GLN A 106 10.19 1.12 -2.24
N SER A 107 11.13 0.65 -3.05
CA SER A 107 10.94 0.41 -4.49
C SER A 107 11.14 -1.07 -4.79
N ALA A 108 10.26 -1.67 -5.59
CA ALA A 108 10.46 -3.05 -5.98
C ALA A 108 11.44 -3.13 -7.15
N PRO A 109 12.35 -4.12 -7.16
CA PRO A 109 13.33 -4.27 -8.23
C PRO A 109 12.69 -4.60 -9.59
N TRP A 110 11.54 -5.28 -9.60
CA TRP A 110 10.77 -5.60 -10.82
C TRP A 110 9.85 -4.47 -11.30
N ASN A 111 9.85 -3.32 -10.62
CA ASN A 111 9.07 -2.17 -11.05
C ASN A 111 9.85 -1.35 -12.09
N GLU A 112 10.06 -1.94 -13.26
CA GLU A 112 10.72 -1.32 -14.43
C GLU A 112 9.88 -0.20 -15.07
N GLN A 113 8.62 -0.03 -14.64
CA GLN A 113 7.71 1.03 -15.10
C GLN A 113 8.01 2.42 -14.50
N ARG A 114 9.25 2.63 -14.03
CA ARG A 114 9.73 3.96 -13.69
C ARG A 114 10.22 4.67 -14.96
N GLY A 115 9.31 4.99 -15.87
CA GLY A 115 9.55 6.05 -16.84
C GLY A 115 9.77 7.38 -16.10
N ALA A 116 10.59 8.28 -16.64
CA ALA A 116 11.01 9.54 -16.00
C ALA A 116 9.88 10.51 -15.55
N GLY A 117 8.60 10.16 -15.75
CA GLY A 117 7.42 10.90 -15.32
C GLY A 117 6.47 10.16 -14.35
N THR A 118 6.82 8.97 -13.83
CA THR A 118 5.94 8.21 -12.91
C THR A 118 6.20 8.47 -11.42
N SER A 119 7.01 9.49 -11.10
CA SER A 119 7.49 9.79 -9.75
C SER A 119 6.45 10.37 -8.78
N ASN A 120 5.23 10.69 -9.24
CA ASN A 120 4.27 11.48 -8.44
C ASN A 120 3.07 10.72 -7.87
N ASP A 121 2.90 9.43 -8.15
CA ASP A 121 1.81 8.67 -7.53
C ASP A 121 2.20 8.25 -6.11
N SER A 122 1.59 8.91 -5.12
CA SER A 122 1.74 8.56 -3.70
C SER A 122 0.79 7.43 -3.34
N PRO A 123 1.25 6.38 -2.61
CA PRO A 123 0.36 5.35 -2.09
C PRO A 123 -0.71 5.90 -1.13
N ASP A 124 -0.48 7.08 -0.55
CA ASP A 124 -1.46 7.74 0.33
C ASP A 124 -2.67 8.32 -0.39
N ALA A 125 -2.58 8.50 -1.72
CA ALA A 125 -3.71 8.98 -2.52
C ALA A 125 -4.74 7.87 -2.81
N LEU A 126 -4.43 6.62 -2.45
CA LEU A 126 -5.31 5.48 -2.68
C LEU A 126 -6.40 5.39 -1.60
N PRO A 127 -7.63 4.97 -1.97
CA PRO A 127 -8.66 4.59 -1.00
C PRO A 127 -8.14 3.54 0.00
N GLY A 128 -8.72 3.50 1.20
CA GLY A 128 -8.25 2.60 2.27
C GLY A 128 -8.42 1.09 2.02
N SER A 129 -9.01 0.71 0.90
CA SER A 129 -9.23 -0.67 0.46
C SER A 129 -9.38 -0.72 -1.06
N GLY A 130 -9.02 -1.84 -1.67
CA GLY A 130 -9.17 -2.07 -3.10
C GLY A 130 -7.89 -2.61 -3.73
N LEU A 131 -7.93 -2.77 -5.05
CA LEU A 131 -6.83 -3.24 -5.87
C LEU A 131 -6.59 -2.21 -6.98
N PHE A 132 -5.38 -1.64 -7.04
CA PHE A 132 -5.08 -0.52 -7.92
C PHE A 132 -3.89 -0.84 -8.82
N SER A 133 -3.95 -0.44 -10.09
CA SER A 133 -2.82 -0.59 -11.01
C SER A 133 -1.61 0.21 -10.54
N ALA A 134 -0.42 -0.39 -10.52
CA ALA A 134 0.80 0.34 -10.21
C ALA A 134 1.32 1.19 -11.38
N ARG A 135 0.73 1.02 -12.58
CA ARG A 135 1.15 1.65 -13.85
C ARG A 135 0.84 3.15 -13.95
N GLY A 136 0.21 3.72 -12.93
CA GLY A 136 -0.09 5.15 -12.87
C GLY A 136 -1.32 5.56 -13.66
N GLU A 137 -2.34 4.70 -13.69
CA GLU A 137 -3.69 5.04 -14.17
C GLU A 137 -4.46 5.97 -13.21
N GLY A 138 -3.78 6.49 -12.17
CA GLY A 138 -4.30 7.47 -11.24
C GLY A 138 -4.35 8.88 -11.82
N VAL A 139 -5.12 9.75 -11.16
CA VAL A 139 -5.17 11.17 -11.52
C VAL A 139 -3.81 11.80 -11.25
N ARG A 140 -3.09 12.16 -12.32
CA ARG A 140 -1.82 12.88 -12.23
C ARG A 140 -2.03 14.37 -12.38
N LEU A 141 -1.18 15.16 -11.72
CA LEU A 141 -1.08 16.58 -12.01
C LEU A 141 -0.49 16.75 -13.42
N VAL A 142 -1.26 17.37 -14.31
CA VAL A 142 -0.78 17.76 -15.65
C VAL A 142 0.08 19.02 -15.56
N THR A 143 -0.06 19.78 -14.47
CA THR A 143 0.68 21.01 -14.20
C THR A 143 1.62 20.83 -13.00
N PRO A 144 2.91 21.14 -13.10
CA PRO A 144 3.83 21.14 -11.98
C PRO A 144 3.37 22.10 -10.87
N LEU A 145 3.51 21.71 -9.60
CA LEU A 145 3.16 22.57 -8.45
C LEU A 145 4.19 23.66 -8.15
N GLN A 146 5.34 23.64 -8.83
CA GLN A 146 6.36 24.67 -8.75
C GLN A 146 6.58 25.23 -10.15
N GLY A 147 6.50 26.55 -10.26
CA GLY A 147 6.85 27.28 -11.47
C GLY A 147 8.30 27.01 -11.87
N SER A 148 8.53 27.03 -13.18
CA SER A 148 9.80 26.82 -13.89
C SER A 148 11.06 27.28 -13.17
#